data_AF-A0A3B1AAG9-F1
#
_entry.id   AF-A0A3B1AAG9-F1
#
_cell.length_a   1.000
_cell.length_b   1.000
_cell.length_c   1.000
_cell.angle_alpha   90.00
_cell.angle_beta   90.00
_cell.angle_gamma   90.00
#
_symmetry.space_group_name_H-M   'P 1'
#
loop_
_entity.id
_entity.type
_entity.pdbx_description
1 polymer ?
#
loop_
_entity_poly.entity_id
_entity_poly.type
_entity_poly.pdbx_seq_one_letter_code
_entity_poly.pdbx_strand_id
1 'polypeptide(L)'
;MLTDDINRAFGFDDNYLPPMTLRSGCEVDNYNDILPFDTLLDAPTDEYLESYYDGINYLDADSWKHYLPILINFTLRNYTTSTSMVIDALLSSLRPPDREPPRLKTLNKQQEDVIVKVLDILAFDKKSIYKEEAILALEEYWAPGALYHDNNI
;
A
#
# COMPACT_ATOMS: atom_id res chain seq x y z
N MET A 1 15.98 4.19 -4.37
CA MET A 1 15.44 4.94 -3.21
C MET A 1 15.88 4.20 -1.96
N LEU A 2 16.40 4.87 -0.94
CA LEU A 2 16.82 4.20 0.30
C LEU A 2 15.59 4.01 1.20
N THR A 3 15.48 2.84 1.85
CA THR A 3 14.40 2.51 2.81
C THR A 3 14.20 3.61 3.86
N ASP A 4 15.29 4.24 4.32
CA ASP A 4 15.25 5.34 5.30
C ASP A 4 14.46 6.57 4.80
N ASP A 5 14.49 6.85 3.50
CA ASP A 5 13.78 8.00 2.94
C ASP A 5 12.27 7.75 2.88
N ILE A 6 11.86 6.50 2.61
CA ILE A 6 10.45 6.09 2.65
C ILE A 6 9.94 6.20 4.10
N ASN A 7 10.64 5.58 5.05
CA ASN A 7 10.22 5.57 6.45
C ASN A 7 10.13 7.00 7.02
N ARG A 8 11.07 7.88 6.65
CA ARG A 8 11.03 9.30 7.04
C ARG A 8 9.82 10.03 6.46
N ALA A 9 9.50 9.83 5.17
CA ALA A 9 8.36 10.48 4.54
C ALA A 9 7.01 10.08 5.16
N PHE A 10 6.91 8.84 5.63
CA PHE A 10 5.71 8.31 6.28
C PHE A 10 5.69 8.50 7.80
N GLY A 11 6.78 9.01 8.40
CA GLY A 11 6.88 9.16 9.85
C GLY A 11 6.73 7.82 10.58
N PHE A 12 7.34 6.77 10.01
CA PHE A 12 7.16 5.40 10.47
C PHE A 12 7.55 5.24 11.95
N ASP A 13 6.64 4.66 12.74
CA ASP A 13 6.82 4.37 14.16
C ASP A 13 6.53 2.89 14.40
N ASP A 14 7.57 2.15 14.81
CA ASP A 14 7.50 0.73 15.12
C ASP A 14 6.57 0.43 16.32
N ASN A 15 6.22 1.44 17.12
CA ASN A 15 5.31 1.30 18.27
C ASN A 15 3.88 1.75 17.95
N TYR A 16 3.62 2.21 16.72
CA TYR A 16 2.27 2.58 16.34
C TYR A 16 1.39 1.33 16.25
N LEU A 17 0.24 1.39 16.92
CA LEU A 17 -0.75 0.33 16.91
C LEU A 17 -1.87 0.73 15.95
N PRO A 18 -1.88 0.21 14.70
CA PRO A 18 -2.92 0.58 13.75
C PRO A 18 -4.30 0.14 14.24
N PRO A 19 -5.35 0.98 14.11
CA PRO A 19 -6.71 0.61 14.47
C PRO A 19 -7.22 -0.65 13.75
N MET A 20 -6.74 -0.92 12.54
CA MET A 20 -7.02 -2.12 11.75
C MET A 20 -5.70 -2.79 11.34
N THR A 21 -5.49 -4.05 11.72
CA THR A 21 -4.34 -4.84 11.24
C THR A 21 -4.67 -5.55 9.93
N LEU A 22 -3.67 -6.02 9.17
CA LEU A 22 -3.93 -6.84 7.97
C LEU A 22 -4.70 -8.12 8.32
N ARG A 23 -4.31 -8.78 9.42
CA ARG A 23 -5.00 -9.96 9.94
C ARG A 23 -6.47 -9.68 10.24
N SER A 24 -6.76 -8.56 10.91
CA SER A 24 -8.15 -8.14 11.15
C SER A 24 -8.87 -7.78 9.84
N GLY A 25 -8.18 -7.16 8.88
CA GLY A 25 -8.74 -6.89 7.55
C GLY A 25 -9.14 -8.17 6.81
N CYS A 26 -8.34 -9.23 6.90
CA CYS A 26 -8.68 -10.54 6.35
C CYS A 26 -9.89 -11.18 7.04
N GLU A 27 -10.08 -10.99 8.35
CA GLU A 27 -11.30 -11.46 9.01
C GLU A 27 -12.53 -10.73 8.49
N VAL A 28 -12.43 -9.42 8.25
CA VAL A 28 -13.54 -8.66 7.65
C VAL A 28 -13.86 -9.16 6.24
N ASP A 29 -12.85 -9.48 5.42
CA ASP A 29 -13.05 -10.11 4.11
C ASP A 29 -13.80 -11.45 4.21
N ASN A 30 -13.50 -12.22 5.27
CA ASN A 30 -14.15 -13.47 5.60
C ASN A 30 -15.50 -13.31 6.32
N TYR A 31 -16.04 -12.09 6.42
CA TYR A 31 -17.31 -11.76 7.12
C TYR A 31 -17.30 -12.06 8.62
N ASN A 32 -16.13 -12.02 9.25
CA ASN A 32 -15.93 -12.18 10.69
C ASN A 32 -15.73 -10.84 11.41
N ASP A 33 -15.69 -10.88 12.74
CA ASP A 33 -15.41 -9.73 13.59
C ASP A 33 -13.93 -9.32 13.53
N ILE A 34 -13.67 -8.03 13.76
CA ILE A 34 -12.31 -7.50 13.90
C ILE A 34 -11.58 -8.15 15.10
N LEU A 35 -10.28 -8.38 14.93
CA LEU A 35 -9.44 -8.96 15.98
C LEU A 35 -8.68 -7.85 16.72
N PRO A 36 -8.46 -7.98 18.03
CA PRO A 36 -7.58 -7.07 18.74
C PRO A 36 -6.15 -7.21 18.23
N PHE A 37 -5.42 -6.09 18.25
CA PHE A 37 -3.99 -6.07 17.96
C PHE A 37 -3.23 -7.03 18.88
N ASP A 38 -2.37 -7.86 18.29
CA ASP A 38 -1.48 -8.78 18.98
C ASP A 38 -0.05 -8.57 18.47
N THR A 39 0.85 -8.16 19.36
CA THR A 39 2.24 -7.83 19.01
C THR A 39 3.02 -8.96 18.36
N LEU A 40 2.67 -10.23 18.65
CA LEU A 40 3.35 -11.39 18.09
C LEU A 40 2.74 -11.78 16.75
N LEU A 41 1.42 -11.73 16.63
CA LEU A 41 0.71 -12.15 15.43
C LEU A 41 0.62 -11.06 14.35
N ASP A 42 0.67 -9.78 14.73
CA ASP A 42 0.58 -8.63 13.82
C ASP A 42 1.94 -7.99 13.49
N ALA A 43 3.04 -8.67 13.83
CA ALA A 43 4.38 -8.27 13.41
C ALA A 43 4.46 -8.33 11.86
N PRO A 44 4.80 -7.22 11.17
CA PRO A 44 4.67 -7.13 9.72
C PRO A 44 5.86 -7.75 8.99
N THR A 45 6.12 -9.03 9.21
CA THR A 45 7.13 -9.81 8.47
C THR A 45 6.68 -10.08 7.04
N ASP A 46 7.60 -10.49 6.17
CA ASP A 46 7.27 -10.86 4.79
C ASP A 46 6.23 -12.00 4.76
N GLU A 47 6.33 -12.98 5.66
CA GLU A 47 5.33 -14.05 5.82
C GLU A 47 3.97 -13.52 6.28
N TYR A 48 3.95 -12.52 7.18
CA TYR A 48 2.71 -11.89 7.62
C TYR A 48 2.02 -11.17 6.45
N LEU A 49 2.75 -10.39 5.67
CA LEU A 49 2.21 -9.68 4.52
C LEU A 49 1.64 -10.68 3.50
N GLU A 50 2.39 -11.72 3.15
CA GLU A 50 1.95 -12.76 2.21
C GLU A 50 0.77 -13.60 2.75
N SER A 51 0.62 -13.73 4.07
CA SER A 51 -0.52 -14.45 4.66
C SER A 51 -1.80 -13.63 4.69
N TYR A 52 -1.70 -12.30 4.77
CA TYR A 52 -2.82 -11.40 5.04
C TYR A 52 -2.97 -10.27 4.02
N TYR A 53 -2.51 -10.45 2.79
CA TYR A 53 -2.55 -9.42 1.74
C TYR A 53 -3.98 -8.94 1.43
N ASP A 54 -4.98 -9.82 1.52
CA ASP A 54 -6.38 -9.47 1.30
C ASP A 54 -6.87 -8.37 2.26
N GLY A 55 -6.29 -8.32 3.47
CA GLY A 55 -6.59 -7.32 4.48
C GLY A 55 -6.26 -5.89 4.07
N ILE A 56 -5.36 -5.68 3.09
CA ILE A 56 -5.00 -4.35 2.57
C ILE A 56 -6.24 -3.61 2.06
N ASN A 57 -7.20 -4.34 1.49
CA ASN A 57 -8.43 -3.77 0.95
C ASN A 57 -9.35 -3.23 2.03
N TYR A 58 -9.17 -3.61 3.30
CA TYR A 58 -10.07 -3.31 4.42
C TYR A 58 -9.53 -2.29 5.42
N LEU A 59 -8.27 -1.89 5.26
CA LEU A 59 -7.65 -0.89 6.12
C LEU A 59 -8.37 0.46 6.03
N ASP A 60 -8.56 1.11 7.18
CA ASP A 60 -8.89 2.54 7.23
C ASP A 60 -7.67 3.39 6.81
N ALA A 61 -7.86 4.71 6.69
CA ALA A 61 -6.81 5.59 6.19
C ALA A 61 -5.56 5.63 7.06
N ASP A 62 -5.70 5.61 8.39
CA ASP A 62 -4.57 5.68 9.31
C ASP A 62 -3.78 4.36 9.30
N SER A 63 -4.49 3.24 9.34
CA SER A 63 -3.92 1.90 9.26
C SER A 63 -3.26 1.65 7.91
N TRP A 64 -3.89 2.06 6.80
CA TRP A 64 -3.31 1.96 5.46
C TRP A 64 -2.03 2.78 5.34
N LYS A 65 -2.02 4.03 5.83
CA LYS A 65 -0.83 4.86 5.85
C LYS A 65 0.30 4.27 6.69
N HIS A 66 -0.01 3.58 7.79
CA HIS A 66 0.97 2.84 8.57
C HIS A 66 1.62 1.69 7.77
N TYR A 67 0.81 0.90 7.04
CA TYR A 67 1.33 -0.22 6.25
C TYR A 67 2.00 0.19 4.93
N LEU A 68 1.68 1.35 4.36
CA LEU A 68 2.28 1.83 3.10
C LEU A 68 3.82 1.74 3.04
N PRO A 69 4.60 2.32 3.97
CA PRO A 69 6.06 2.22 3.91
C PRO A 69 6.56 0.77 3.99
N ILE A 70 5.87 -0.09 4.75
CA ILE A 70 6.21 -1.51 4.86
C ILE A 70 5.98 -2.21 3.51
N LEU A 71 4.80 -2.04 2.93
CA LEU A 71 4.40 -2.64 1.65
C LEU A 71 5.30 -2.15 0.51
N ILE A 72 5.61 -0.85 0.45
CA ILE A 72 6.53 -0.28 -0.53
C ILE A 72 7.92 -0.92 -0.42
N ASN A 73 8.45 -1.05 0.79
CA ASN A 73 9.75 -1.67 0.99
C ASN A 73 9.73 -3.15 0.57
N PHE A 74 8.67 -3.88 0.90
CA PHE A 74 8.47 -5.26 0.43
C PHE A 74 8.45 -5.33 -1.10
N THR A 75 7.65 -4.48 -1.76
CA THR A 75 7.55 -4.42 -3.21
C THR A 75 8.89 -4.14 -3.89
N LEU A 76 9.64 -3.13 -3.41
CA LEU A 76 10.94 -2.78 -3.99
C LEU A 76 12.00 -3.88 -3.86
N ARG A 77 11.88 -4.76 -2.87
CA ARG A 77 12.76 -5.95 -2.75
C ARG A 77 12.38 -7.07 -3.72
N ASN A 78 11.11 -7.17 -4.12
CA ASN A 78 10.55 -8.36 -4.75
C ASN A 78 10.02 -8.17 -6.20
N TYR A 79 9.88 -6.93 -6.68
CA TYR A 79 9.20 -6.63 -7.95
C TYR A 79 9.84 -7.21 -9.24
N THR A 80 11.00 -7.87 -9.15
CA THR A 80 11.72 -8.44 -10.30
C THR A 80 11.85 -9.97 -10.28
N THR A 81 11.46 -10.64 -9.20
CA THR A 81 11.79 -12.06 -8.97
C THR A 81 10.61 -13.00 -9.20
N SER A 82 9.43 -12.65 -8.69
CA SER A 82 8.23 -13.49 -8.75
C SER A 82 6.97 -12.67 -8.54
N THR A 83 5.85 -13.18 -9.03
CA THR A 83 4.52 -12.66 -8.72
C THR A 83 4.25 -12.79 -7.20
N SER A 84 3.57 -11.81 -6.62
CA SER A 84 3.25 -11.72 -5.20
C SER A 84 1.93 -10.98 -5.05
N MET A 85 1.00 -11.61 -4.35
CA MET A 85 -0.33 -11.04 -4.12
C MET A 85 -0.26 -9.79 -3.24
N VAL A 86 0.79 -9.64 -2.43
CA VAL A 86 1.06 -8.41 -1.66
C VAL A 86 1.27 -7.22 -2.58
N ILE A 87 2.04 -7.40 -3.66
CA ILE A 87 2.34 -6.32 -4.61
C ILE A 87 1.08 -5.98 -5.42
N ASP A 88 0.33 -6.99 -5.87
CA ASP A 88 -0.93 -6.79 -6.58
C ASP A 88 -1.96 -6.05 -5.70
N ALA A 89 -2.09 -6.46 -4.43
CA ALA A 89 -2.98 -5.82 -3.48
C ALA A 89 -2.54 -4.37 -3.15
N LEU A 90 -1.23 -4.11 -3.03
CA LEU A 90 -0.72 -2.74 -2.90
C LEU A 90 -1.11 -1.89 -4.11
N LEU A 91 -0.79 -2.35 -5.33
CA LEU A 91 -1.06 -1.60 -6.56
C LEU A 91 -2.56 -1.37 -6.77
N SER A 92 -3.39 -2.35 -6.45
CA SER A 92 -4.85 -2.22 -6.43
C SER A 92 -5.31 -1.17 -5.40
N SER A 93 -4.73 -1.18 -4.19
CA SER A 93 -5.09 -0.21 -3.14
C SER A 93 -4.69 1.24 -3.45
N LEU A 94 -3.80 1.44 -4.43
CA LEU A 94 -3.36 2.73 -4.92
C LEU A 94 -4.24 3.27 -6.06
N ARG A 95 -5.33 2.58 -6.39
CA ARG A 95 -6.21 2.90 -7.53
C ARG A 95 -7.64 3.22 -7.09
N PRO A 96 -8.39 4.03 -7.85
CA PRO A 96 -9.83 4.22 -7.66
C PRO A 96 -10.67 2.99 -8.07
N PRO A 97 -11.91 2.83 -7.56
CA PRO A 97 -12.53 3.66 -6.52
C PRO A 97 -11.83 3.45 -5.17
N ASP A 98 -11.62 4.55 -4.45
CA ASP A 98 -11.07 4.47 -3.10
C ASP A 98 -12.17 4.09 -2.09
N ARG A 99 -11.76 3.85 -0.84
CA ARG A 99 -12.67 3.58 0.27
C ARG A 99 -13.41 4.84 0.71
N GLU A 100 -14.48 4.64 1.47
CA GLU A 100 -15.14 5.69 2.24
C GLU A 100 -14.97 5.36 3.73
N PRO A 101 -14.28 6.20 4.53
CA PRO A 101 -13.62 7.46 4.12
C PRO A 101 -12.40 7.26 3.19
N PRO A 102 -12.05 8.25 2.35
CA PRO A 102 -10.96 8.14 1.39
C PRO A 102 -9.61 8.00 2.08
N ARG A 103 -8.74 7.15 1.53
CA ARG A 103 -7.37 6.90 1.95
C ARG A 103 -6.37 7.70 1.12
N LEU A 104 -6.52 7.71 -0.20
CA LEU A 104 -5.60 8.32 -1.14
C LEU A 104 -5.45 9.83 -0.87
N LYS A 105 -6.58 10.53 -0.67
CA LYS A 105 -6.62 11.97 -0.35
C LYS A 105 -6.05 12.34 1.02
N THR A 106 -5.70 11.37 1.87
CA THR A 106 -5.10 11.65 3.18
C THR A 106 -3.58 11.83 3.11
N LEU A 107 -2.95 11.46 2.00
CA LEU A 107 -1.51 11.62 1.85
C LEU A 107 -1.15 13.09 1.74
N ASN A 108 -0.03 13.47 2.35
CA ASN A 108 0.57 14.77 2.09
C ASN A 108 1.44 14.71 0.82
N LYS A 109 1.83 15.87 0.30
CA LYS A 109 2.60 15.94 -0.95
C LYS A 109 3.90 15.12 -0.94
N GLN A 110 4.60 15.07 0.19
CA GLN A 110 5.83 14.28 0.32
C GLN A 110 5.56 12.78 0.21
N GLN A 111 4.46 12.30 0.79
CA GLN A 111 4.03 10.90 0.71
C GLN A 111 3.58 10.54 -0.71
N GLU A 112 2.80 11.40 -1.36
CA GLU A 112 2.42 11.22 -2.77
C GLU A 112 3.64 11.11 -3.69
N ASP A 113 4.63 11.99 -3.50
CA ASP A 113 5.86 11.97 -4.31
C ASP A 113 6.67 10.67 -4.12
N VAL A 114 6.56 10.01 -2.96
CA VAL A 114 7.12 8.67 -2.76
C VAL A 114 6.35 7.63 -3.56
N ILE A 115 5.01 7.65 -3.50
CA ILE A 115 4.16 6.74 -4.28
C ILE A 115 4.45 6.86 -5.77
N VAL A 116 4.46 8.08 -6.32
CA VAL A 116 4.76 8.33 -7.75
C VAL A 116 6.12 7.74 -8.11
N LYS A 117 7.16 7.97 -7.31
CA LYS A 117 8.50 7.41 -7.57
C LYS A 117 8.54 5.89 -7.55
N VAL A 118 7.79 5.25 -6.65
CA VAL A 118 7.70 3.79 -6.59
C VAL A 118 7.01 3.26 -7.84
N LEU A 119 5.88 3.86 -8.21
CA LEU A 119 5.14 3.47 -9.41
C LEU A 119 5.98 3.69 -10.68
N ASP A 120 6.73 4.79 -10.78
CA ASP A 120 7.66 5.03 -11.89
C ASP A 120 8.73 3.92 -12.00
N ILE A 121 9.30 3.47 -10.86
CA ILE A 121 10.24 2.36 -10.86
C ILE A 121 9.57 1.09 -11.39
N LEU A 122 8.38 0.76 -10.89
CA LEU A 122 7.64 -0.44 -11.29
C LEU A 122 7.21 -0.38 -12.76
N ALA A 123 6.81 0.79 -13.26
CA ALA A 123 6.37 0.99 -14.63
C ALA A 123 7.53 0.91 -15.64
N PHE A 124 8.70 1.46 -15.30
CA PHE A 124 9.75 1.74 -16.28
C PHE A 124 11.06 0.97 -16.09
N ASP A 125 11.29 0.30 -14.96
CA ASP A 125 12.41 -0.65 -14.87
C ASP A 125 12.15 -1.84 -15.80
N LYS A 126 13.10 -2.10 -16.71
CA LYS A 126 13.03 -3.21 -17.66
C LYS A 126 12.85 -4.57 -17.00
N LYS A 127 13.34 -4.76 -15.78
CA LYS A 127 13.24 -6.00 -15.00
C LYS A 127 11.93 -6.13 -14.22
N SER A 128 11.17 -5.04 -14.08
CA SER A 128 9.88 -5.10 -13.39
C SER A 128 8.93 -6.02 -14.14
N ILE A 129 8.24 -6.87 -13.39
CA ILE A 129 7.16 -7.71 -13.90
C ILE A 129 5.76 -7.09 -13.65
N TYR A 130 5.67 -5.95 -12.96
CA TYR A 130 4.41 -5.26 -12.59
C TYR A 130 4.19 -3.95 -13.37
N LYS A 131 4.67 -3.91 -14.61
CA LYS A 131 4.71 -2.66 -15.38
C LYS A 131 3.32 -2.14 -15.71
N GLU A 132 2.45 -3.05 -16.14
CA GLU A 132 1.11 -2.69 -16.63
C GLU A 132 0.26 -2.16 -15.46
N GLU A 133 0.30 -2.83 -14.32
CA GLU A 133 -0.41 -2.47 -13.10
C GLU A 133 0.08 -1.13 -12.54
N ALA A 134 1.39 -0.88 -12.57
CA ALA A 134 1.97 0.38 -12.13
C ALA A 134 1.62 1.55 -13.08
N ILE A 135 1.61 1.32 -14.39
CA ILE A 135 1.17 2.31 -15.39
C ILE A 135 -0.31 2.65 -15.16
N LEU A 136 -1.15 1.65 -14.95
CA LEU A 136 -2.57 1.88 -14.66
C LEU A 136 -2.76 2.71 -13.39
N ALA A 137 -2.03 2.41 -12.32
CA ALA A 137 -2.08 3.24 -11.10
C ALA A 137 -1.66 4.69 -11.36
N LEU A 138 -0.57 4.89 -12.11
CA LEU A 138 -0.13 6.23 -12.52
C LEU A 138 -1.22 6.97 -13.30
N GLU A 139 -1.77 6.37 -14.35
CA GLU A 139 -2.76 7.01 -15.23
C GLU A 139 -4.08 7.30 -14.51
N GLU A 140 -4.49 6.42 -13.60
CA GLU A 140 -5.77 6.59 -12.90
C GLU A 140 -5.69 7.66 -11.81
N TYR A 141 -4.59 7.74 -11.05
CA TYR A 141 -4.58 8.62 -9.86
C TYR A 141 -3.29 9.41 -9.60
N TRP A 142 -2.11 8.97 -10.02
CA TRP A 142 -0.87 9.53 -9.49
C TRP A 142 -0.08 10.44 -10.45
N ALA A 143 -0.22 10.24 -11.76
CA ALA A 143 0.50 11.02 -12.76
C ALA A 143 -0.15 12.40 -12.99
N PRO A 144 0.61 13.40 -13.48
CA PRO A 144 0.03 14.66 -13.93
C PRO A 144 -1.05 14.43 -15.01
N GLY A 145 -2.25 14.96 -14.77
CA GLY A 145 -3.39 14.72 -15.65
C GLY A 145 -4.08 13.36 -15.47
N ALA A 146 -3.81 12.68 -14.36
CA ALA A 146 -4.49 11.45 -13.97
C ALA A 146 -6.01 11.61 -13.96
N LEU A 147 -6.70 10.53 -14.33
CA LEU A 147 -8.15 10.52 -14.57
C LEU A 147 -8.97 10.94 -13.35
N TYR A 148 -8.52 10.63 -12.14
CA TYR A 148 -9.32 10.75 -10.92
C TYR A 148 -8.67 11.56 -9.78
N HIS A 149 -7.48 12.13 -9.97
CA HIS A 149 -6.76 12.84 -8.89
C HIS A 149 -7.42 14.17 -8.51
N ASP A 150 -7.68 15.02 -9.52
CA ASP A 150 -8.20 16.39 -9.36
C ASP A 150 -9.71 16.51 -9.66
N ASN A 151 -10.33 15.43 -10.12
CA ASN A 151 -11.75 15.43 -10.42
C ASN A 151 -12.54 15.21 -9.13
N ASN A 152 -13.13 16.29 -8.61
CA ASN A 152 -14.25 16.24 -7.68
C ASN A 152 -15.38 15.41 -8.32
N ILE A 153 -15.43 14.12 -8.00
CA ILE A 153 -16.68 13.37 -7.97
C ILE A 153 -17.17 13.40 -6.53
#